data_AF-A0A5A9YWS3-F1
#
_entry.id   AF-A0A5A9YWS3-F1
#
_cell.length_a   1.000
_cell.length_b   1.000
_cell.length_c   1.000
_cell.angle_alpha   90.00
_cell.angle_beta   90.00
_cell.angle_gamma   90.00
#
_symmetry.space_group_name_H-M   'P 1'
#
loop_
_entity.id
_entity.type
_entity.pdbx_description
1 polymer ?
#
loop_
_entity_poly.entity_id
_entity_poly.type
_entity_poly.pdbx_seq_one_letter_code
_entity_poly.pdbx_strand_id
1 'polypeptide(L)'
;ILHDQLLARFNADPSLKPRDVIVMVPDINAYAPHIEAVFGQVPRDDQRFIPYTLADQGQRGREPLLIALEHLLKLPDSRFAVSEILDLLDVPALRRRFGVDEADLATLHRWIEGAGVRWGLDAAQRERLGLPAGLEGNSWRFGLRRMLLG
;
A
#
# COMPACT_ATOMS: atom_id res chain seq x y z
N ILE A 1 25.84 -13.43 0.45
CA ILE A 1 27.14 -12.79 0.12
C ILE A 1 27.50 -11.68 1.11
N LEU A 2 26.85 -10.50 1.09
CA LEU A 2 27.22 -9.41 2.02
C LEU A 2 27.14 -9.83 3.49
N HIS A 3 26.01 -10.44 3.87
CA HIS A 3 25.80 -11.01 5.21
C HIS A 3 26.96 -11.93 5.63
N ASP A 4 27.33 -12.88 4.77
CA ASP A 4 28.38 -13.87 5.05
C ASP A 4 29.76 -13.23 5.19
N GLN A 5 30.05 -12.20 4.39
CA GLN A 5 31.29 -11.44 4.50
C GLN A 5 31.37 -10.63 5.79
N LEU A 6 30.25 -10.02 6.23
CA LEU A 6 30.20 -9.32 7.51
C LEU A 6 30.40 -10.29 8.67
N LEU A 7 29.75 -11.44 8.64
CA LEU A 7 29.91 -12.48 9.65
C LEU A 7 31.37 -12.96 9.74
N ALA A 8 32.00 -13.22 8.59
CA ALA A 8 33.41 -13.60 8.55
C ALA A 8 34.33 -12.51 9.14
N ARG A 9 34.03 -11.23 8.91
CA ARG A 9 34.80 -10.11 9.48
C ARG A 9 34.62 -9.96 10.98
N PHE A 10 33.39 -10.09 11.49
CA PHE A 10 33.14 -10.07 12.95
C PHE A 10 33.81 -11.25 13.67
N ASN A 11 33.88 -12.41 13.02
CA ASN A 11 34.60 -13.57 13.57
C ASN A 11 36.14 -13.39 13.55
N ALA A 12 36.67 -12.67 12.55
CA ALA A 12 38.11 -12.44 12.42
C ALA A 12 38.62 -11.33 13.35
N ASP A 13 37.80 -10.31 13.63
CA ASP A 13 38.16 -9.18 14.49
C ASP A 13 37.05 -8.92 15.53
N PRO A 14 37.23 -9.37 16.80
CA PRO A 14 36.27 -9.15 17.88
C PRO A 14 36.10 -7.68 18.29
N SER A 15 36.98 -6.78 17.85
CA SER A 15 36.87 -5.35 18.17
C SER A 15 35.89 -4.61 17.25
N LEU A 16 35.65 -5.15 16.05
CA LEU A 16 34.72 -4.60 15.06
C LEU A 16 33.28 -4.88 15.47
N LYS A 17 32.49 -3.85 15.77
CA LYS A 17 31.09 -3.99 16.17
C LYS A 17 30.16 -3.69 14.99
N PRO A 18 28.94 -4.25 14.96
CA PRO A 18 27.96 -3.93 13.92
C PRO A 18 27.66 -2.42 13.78
N ARG A 19 27.75 -1.66 14.88
CA ARG A 19 27.58 -0.20 14.87
C ARG A 19 28.65 0.57 14.10
N ASP A 20 29.79 -0.05 13.82
CA ASP A 20 30.92 0.54 13.12
C ASP A 20 30.82 0.34 11.59
N VAL A 21 29.77 -0.35 11.14
CA VAL A 21 29.54 -0.70 9.73
C VAL A 21 28.36 0.10 9.18
N ILE A 22 28.56 0.74 8.03
CA ILE A 22 27.49 1.37 7.24
C ILE A 22 27.41 0.71 5.86
N VAL A 23 26.20 0.38 5.42
CA VAL A 23 25.94 -0.17 4.09
C VAL A 23 25.08 0.85 3.33
N MET A 24 25.66 1.47 2.31
CA MET A 24 24.99 2.46 1.48
C MET A 24 24.47 1.79 0.21
N VAL A 25 23.20 2.02 -0.11
CA VAL A 25 22.54 1.54 -1.34
C VAL A 25 21.88 2.72 -2.07
N PRO A 26 21.75 2.67 -3.40
CA PRO A 26 21.20 3.78 -4.18
C PRO A 26 19.71 4.07 -3.90
N ASP A 27 18.92 3.04 -3.58
CA ASP A 27 17.53 3.17 -3.14
C ASP A 27 17.23 2.13 -2.06
N ILE A 28 17.10 2.57 -0.81
CA ILE A 28 16.85 1.66 0.31
C ILE A 28 15.47 1.00 0.22
N ASN A 29 14.48 1.61 -0.44
CA ASN A 29 13.13 1.05 -0.52
C ASN A 29 13.10 -0.20 -1.41
N ALA A 30 13.83 -0.19 -2.53
CA ALA A 30 13.96 -1.35 -3.42
C ALA A 30 14.68 -2.53 -2.73
N TYR A 31 15.63 -2.24 -1.85
CA TYR A 31 16.45 -3.27 -1.19
C TYR A 31 15.89 -3.75 0.16
N ALA A 32 14.98 -3.01 0.80
CA ALA A 32 14.41 -3.35 2.11
C ALA A 32 13.93 -4.81 2.21
N PRO A 33 13.05 -5.31 1.30
CA PRO A 33 12.53 -6.67 1.39
C PRO A 33 13.65 -7.72 1.27
N HIS A 34 14.68 -7.44 0.47
CA HIS A 34 15.83 -8.32 0.29
C HIS A 34 16.71 -8.34 1.55
N ILE A 35 16.88 -7.19 2.22
CA ILE A 35 17.63 -7.11 3.47
C ILE A 35 16.88 -7.86 4.57
N GLU A 36 15.57 -7.67 4.69
CA GLU A 36 14.73 -8.41 5.65
C GLU A 36 14.75 -9.92 5.41
N ALA A 37 14.71 -10.36 4.15
CA ALA A 37 14.77 -11.78 3.79
C ALA A 37 16.11 -12.45 4.15
N VAL A 38 17.21 -11.70 4.22
CA VAL A 38 18.55 -12.24 4.52
C VAL A 38 18.91 -12.07 5.98
N PHE A 39 18.71 -10.88 6.54
CA PHE A 39 19.09 -10.56 7.92
C PHE A 39 17.97 -10.80 8.94
N GLY A 40 16.71 -10.75 8.50
CA GLY A 40 15.54 -10.92 9.37
C GLY A 40 15.09 -12.37 9.59
N GLN A 41 15.57 -13.32 8.77
CA GLN A 41 15.24 -14.75 8.89
C GLN A 41 16.09 -15.48 9.94
N VAL A 42 17.13 -14.83 10.49
CA VAL A 42 18.01 -15.43 11.49
C VAL A 42 17.47 -15.13 12.89
N PRO A 43 17.14 -16.16 13.71
CA PRO A 43 16.69 -15.98 15.09
C PRO A 43 17.71 -15.22 15.93
N ARG A 44 17.26 -14.41 16.90
CA ARG A 44 18.14 -13.57 17.74
C ARG A 44 19.11 -14.35 18.62
N ASP A 45 18.80 -15.61 18.89
CA ASP A 45 19.59 -16.58 19.66
C ASP A 45 20.61 -17.34 18.81
N ASP A 46 20.57 -17.20 17.47
CA ASP A 46 21.55 -17.78 16.56
C ASP A 46 22.82 -16.93 16.50
N GLN A 47 23.99 -17.56 16.52
CA GLN A 47 25.30 -16.88 16.45
C GLN A 47 25.52 -16.12 15.14
N ARG A 48 24.74 -16.44 14.09
CA ARG A 48 24.79 -15.75 12.80
C ARG A 48 23.98 -14.46 12.79
N PHE A 49 23.24 -14.15 13.87
CA PHE A 49 22.42 -12.95 13.94
C PHE A 49 23.30 -11.70 14.00
N ILE A 50 23.10 -10.81 13.03
CA ILE A 50 23.74 -9.49 12.99
C ILE A 50 22.64 -8.44 13.16
N PRO A 51 22.64 -7.63 14.24
CA PRO A 51 21.66 -6.57 14.42
C PRO A 51 21.85 -5.49 13.35
N TYR A 52 20.75 -5.04 12.75
CA TYR A 52 20.73 -4.01 11.72
C TYR A 52 19.55 -3.06 11.90
N THR A 53 19.68 -1.86 11.35
CA THR A 53 18.61 -0.87 11.25
C THR A 53 18.61 -0.30 9.84
N LEU A 54 17.45 -0.21 9.21
CA LEU A 54 17.28 0.45 7.91
C LEU A 54 17.04 1.95 8.15
N ALA A 55 17.99 2.79 7.73
CA ALA A 55 17.85 4.25 7.71
C ALA A 55 17.29 4.71 6.35
N ASP A 56 16.67 5.89 6.29
CA ASP A 56 16.16 6.52 5.06
C ASP A 56 15.09 5.76 4.27
N GLN A 57 14.45 4.75 4.89
CA GLN A 57 13.17 4.19 4.45
C GLN A 57 12.12 5.31 4.50
N GLY A 58 12.10 6.15 3.45
CA GLY A 58 11.32 7.38 3.41
C GLY A 58 9.89 7.14 3.86
N GLN A 59 9.35 8.10 4.62
CA GLN A 59 7.98 8.16 5.15
C GLN A 59 6.86 7.86 4.13
N ARG A 60 7.16 7.78 2.83
CA ARG A 60 6.24 7.41 1.75
C ARG A 60 5.81 5.94 1.75
N GLY A 61 6.61 5.02 2.29
CA GLY A 61 6.27 3.59 2.31
C GLY A 61 5.57 3.09 3.58
N ARG A 62 5.50 3.92 4.63
CA ARG A 62 5.09 3.49 5.99
C ARG A 62 3.85 4.17 6.55
N GLU A 63 3.39 5.26 5.94
CA GLU A 63 2.17 5.94 6.37
C GLU A 63 1.08 5.80 5.30
N PRO A 64 0.25 4.73 5.35
CA PRO A 64 -0.92 4.56 4.49
C PRO A 64 -1.80 5.82 4.40
N LEU A 65 -1.80 6.65 5.44
CA LEU A 65 -2.51 7.92 5.50
C LEU A 65 -1.96 8.96 4.50
N LEU A 66 -0.64 9.01 4.29
CA LEU A 66 -0.03 9.97 3.36
C LEU A 66 -0.37 9.61 1.90
N ILE A 67 -0.35 8.32 1.57
CA ILE A 67 -0.79 7.81 0.26
C ILE A 67 -2.28 8.12 0.05
N ALA A 68 -3.11 7.87 1.07
CA ALA A 68 -4.53 8.21 1.03
C ALA A 68 -4.74 9.71 0.79
N LEU A 69 -3.97 10.58 1.46
CA LEU A 69 -4.05 12.02 1.28
C LEU A 69 -3.69 12.44 -0.15
N GLU A 70 -2.63 11.89 -0.72
CA GLU A 70 -2.25 12.15 -2.12
C GLU A 70 -3.35 11.73 -3.10
N HIS A 71 -4.03 10.60 -2.87
CA HIS A 71 -5.20 10.18 -3.64
C HIS A 71 -6.38 11.15 -3.46
N LEU A 72 -6.67 11.56 -2.21
CA LEU A 72 -7.75 12.51 -1.92
C LEU A 72 -7.53 13.87 -2.60
N LEU A 73 -6.29 14.34 -2.69
CA LEU A 73 -5.95 15.59 -3.37
C LEU A 73 -6.15 15.50 -4.90
N LYS A 74 -6.09 14.29 -5.47
CA LYS A 74 -6.31 14.04 -6.91
C LYS A 74 -7.75 13.69 -7.26
N LEU A 75 -8.68 13.67 -6.29
CA LEU A 75 -10.10 13.37 -6.52
C LEU A 75 -10.78 14.21 -7.61
N PRO A 76 -10.49 15.52 -7.78
CA PRO A 76 -11.12 16.31 -8.83
C PRO A 76 -10.86 15.76 -10.25
N ASP A 77 -9.68 15.18 -10.46
CA ASP A 77 -9.26 14.59 -11.74
C ASP A 77 -9.46 13.07 -11.78
N SER A 78 -9.86 12.48 -10.64
CA SER A 78 -10.06 11.04 -10.52
C SER A 78 -11.25 10.58 -11.36
N ARG A 79 -11.06 9.39 -11.95
CA ARG A 79 -12.13 8.65 -12.61
C ARG A 79 -12.95 7.82 -11.64
N PHE A 80 -12.62 7.80 -10.35
CA PHE A 80 -13.29 6.99 -9.34
C PHE A 80 -13.38 5.53 -9.77
N ALA A 81 -12.25 4.94 -10.19
CA ALA A 81 -12.22 3.53 -10.56
C ALA A 81 -12.53 2.66 -9.33
N VAL A 82 -13.11 1.47 -9.55
CA VAL A 82 -13.39 0.53 -8.45
C VAL A 82 -12.13 0.21 -7.64
N SER A 83 -11.02 -0.08 -8.33
CA SER A 83 -9.74 -0.38 -7.67
C SER A 83 -9.29 0.77 -6.78
N GLU A 84 -9.38 2.02 -7.26
CA GLU A 84 -8.94 3.19 -6.50
C GLU A 84 -9.75 3.40 -5.21
N ILE A 85 -11.05 3.14 -5.25
CA ILE A 85 -11.89 3.23 -4.05
C ILE A 85 -11.62 2.07 -3.09
N LEU A 86 -11.37 0.87 -3.60
CA LEU A 86 -10.96 -0.27 -2.77
C LEU A 86 -9.60 -0.01 -2.10
N ASP A 87 -8.63 0.54 -2.83
CA ASP A 87 -7.32 0.91 -2.30
C ASP A 87 -7.44 1.96 -1.17
N LEU A 88 -8.37 2.91 -1.29
CA LEU A 88 -8.67 3.86 -0.22
C LEU A 88 -9.32 3.18 0.99
N LEU A 89 -10.13 2.15 0.78
CA LEU A 89 -10.71 1.33 1.84
C LEU A 89 -9.71 0.34 2.44
N ASP A 90 -8.55 0.08 1.85
CA ASP A 90 -7.52 -0.70 2.54
C ASP A 90 -6.88 0.09 3.70
N VAL A 91 -6.95 1.42 3.65
CA VAL A 91 -6.38 2.33 4.65
C VAL A 91 -7.20 2.29 5.96
N PRO A 92 -6.62 1.82 7.10
CA PRO A 92 -7.38 1.64 8.35
C PRO A 92 -8.01 2.92 8.91
N ALA A 93 -7.40 4.08 8.66
CA ALA A 93 -7.95 5.38 9.08
C ALA A 93 -9.24 5.74 8.33
N LEU A 94 -9.29 5.46 7.02
CA LEU A 94 -10.49 5.71 6.21
C LEU A 94 -11.59 4.70 6.53
N ARG A 95 -11.27 3.41 6.64
CA ARG A 95 -12.23 2.39 7.09
C ARG A 95 -12.94 2.76 8.37
N ARG A 96 -12.18 3.11 9.40
CA ARG A 96 -12.73 3.55 10.70
C ARG A 96 -13.60 4.80 10.56
N ARG A 97 -13.22 5.74 9.68
CA ARG A 97 -14.01 6.96 9.44
C ARG A 97 -15.39 6.67 8.84
N PHE A 98 -15.49 5.63 8.01
CA PHE A 98 -16.74 5.20 7.35
C PHE A 98 -17.44 4.03 8.05
N GLY A 99 -16.90 3.53 9.16
CA GLY A 99 -17.48 2.40 9.90
C GLY A 99 -17.45 1.08 9.12
N VAL A 100 -16.43 0.87 8.28
CA VAL A 100 -16.25 -0.35 7.48
C VAL A 100 -15.19 -1.22 8.15
N ASP A 101 -15.53 -2.46 8.48
CA ASP A 101 -14.59 -3.44 9.02
C ASP A 101 -13.76 -4.09 7.90
N GLU A 102 -12.57 -4.60 8.24
CA GLU A 102 -11.69 -5.29 7.27
C GLU A 102 -12.36 -6.50 6.64
N ALA A 103 -13.09 -7.26 7.46
CA ALA A 103 -13.77 -8.48 7.03
C ALA A 103 -14.87 -8.20 5.99
N ASP A 104 -15.41 -6.97 5.97
CA ASP A 104 -16.48 -6.58 5.06
C ASP A 104 -15.96 -6.21 3.67
N LEU A 105 -14.66 -5.94 3.51
CA LEU A 105 -14.07 -5.54 2.23
C LEU A 105 -14.31 -6.59 1.13
N ALA A 106 -14.14 -7.87 1.46
CA ALA A 106 -14.41 -8.95 0.52
C ALA A 106 -15.88 -8.99 0.08
N THR A 107 -16.80 -8.63 0.97
CA THR A 107 -18.24 -8.57 0.67
C THR A 107 -18.57 -7.36 -0.19
N LEU A 108 -18.03 -6.19 0.16
CA LEU A 108 -18.16 -4.97 -0.63
C LEU A 108 -17.64 -5.17 -2.05
N HIS A 109 -16.49 -5.81 -2.22
CA HIS A 109 -15.93 -6.13 -3.53
C HIS A 109 -16.93 -6.95 -4.38
N ARG A 110 -17.47 -8.04 -3.82
CA ARG A 110 -18.46 -8.87 -4.52
C ARG A 110 -19.73 -8.11 -4.88
N TRP A 111 -20.20 -7.22 -4.01
CA TRP A 111 -21.39 -6.41 -4.28
C TRP A 111 -21.14 -5.38 -5.38
N ILE A 112 -19.99 -4.71 -5.37
CA ILE A 112 -19.58 -3.74 -6.38
C ILE A 112 -19.48 -4.42 -7.76
N GLU A 113 -18.85 -5.59 -7.82
CA GLU A 113 -18.77 -6.40 -9.04
C GLU A 113 -20.15 -6.87 -9.51
N GLY A 114 -20.97 -7.42 -8.62
CA GLY A 114 -22.31 -7.90 -8.93
C GLY A 114 -23.27 -6.79 -9.39
N ALA A 115 -23.12 -5.60 -8.82
CA ALA A 115 -23.86 -4.40 -9.23
C ALA A 115 -23.42 -3.88 -10.61
N GLY A 116 -22.24 -4.27 -11.08
CA GLY A 116 -21.67 -3.87 -12.37
C GLY A 116 -21.03 -2.49 -12.37
N VAL A 117 -20.57 -2.00 -11.21
CA VAL A 117 -19.83 -0.73 -11.11
C VAL A 117 -18.45 -0.90 -11.75
N ARG A 118 -17.97 0.11 -12.47
CA ARG A 118 -16.63 0.11 -13.08
C ARG A 118 -15.84 1.36 -12.72
N TRP A 119 -16.42 2.53 -12.95
CA TRP A 119 -15.77 3.81 -12.67
C TRP A 119 -16.78 4.96 -12.76
N GLY A 120 -16.42 6.15 -12.27
CA GLY A 120 -17.19 7.38 -12.40
C GLY A 120 -18.34 7.49 -11.40
N LEU A 121 -18.49 8.66 -10.79
CA LEU A 121 -19.52 8.87 -9.76
C LEU A 121 -20.93 8.81 -10.34
N ASP A 122 -21.16 9.58 -11.40
CA ASP A 122 -22.42 9.69 -12.12
C ASP A 122 -22.19 10.27 -13.53
N ALA A 123 -23.26 10.38 -14.32
CA ALA A 123 -23.19 10.93 -15.68
C ALA A 123 -22.64 12.38 -15.71
N ALA A 124 -23.01 13.22 -14.73
CA ALA A 124 -22.56 14.61 -14.66
C ALA A 124 -21.05 14.73 -14.41
N GLN A 125 -20.48 13.84 -13.58
CA GLN A 125 -19.04 13.77 -13.37
C GLN A 125 -18.30 13.32 -14.62
N ARG A 126 -18.85 12.37 -15.37
CA ARG A 126 -18.25 11.91 -16.63
C ARG A 126 -18.28 12.99 -17.71
N GLU A 127 -19.35 13.78 -17.78
CA GLU A 127 -19.44 14.93 -18.67
C GLU A 127 -18.35 15.98 -18.36
N ARG A 128 -18.07 16.25 -17.07
CA ARG A 128 -16.96 17.12 -16.66
C ARG A 128 -15.59 16.60 -17.08
N LEU A 129 -15.45 15.28 -17.23
CA LEU A 129 -14.24 14.63 -17.76
C LEU A 129 -14.19 14.59 -19.30
N GLY A 130 -15.12 15.28 -19.99
CA GLY A 130 -15.13 15.39 -21.45
C GLY A 130 -15.77 14.20 -22.18
N LEU A 131 -16.55 13.38 -21.49
CA LEU A 131 -17.27 12.26 -22.10
C LEU A 131 -18.68 12.64 -22.54
N PRO A 132 -19.30 11.86 -23.47
CA PRO A 132 -20.68 12.09 -23.89
C PRO A 132 -21.67 12.13 -22.74
N ALA A 133 -22.71 12.96 -22.90
CA ALA A 133 -23.77 13.08 -21.92
C ALA A 133 -24.60 11.80 -21.77
N GLY A 134 -25.18 11.62 -20.59
CA GLY A 134 -26.11 10.51 -20.31
C GLY A 134 -25.46 9.13 -20.07
N LEU A 135 -24.13 9.07 -19.91
CA LEU A 135 -23.41 7.84 -19.55
C LEU A 135 -23.60 7.46 -18.08
N GLU A 136 -24.79 6.98 -17.71
CA GLU A 136 -25.08 6.59 -16.32
C GLU A 136 -24.68 5.14 -16.00
N GLY A 137 -24.65 4.25 -17.00
CA GLY A 137 -24.32 2.83 -16.84
C GLY A 137 -22.93 2.60 -16.23
N ASN A 138 -22.82 1.57 -15.38
CA ASN A 138 -21.58 1.16 -14.72
C ASN A 138 -20.91 2.23 -13.84
N SER A 139 -21.65 3.30 -13.47
CA SER A 139 -21.21 4.31 -12.50
C SER A 139 -21.46 3.84 -11.06
N TRP A 140 -20.84 4.51 -10.09
CA TRP A 140 -21.11 4.29 -8.67
C TRP A 140 -22.58 4.53 -8.33
N ARG A 141 -23.17 5.64 -8.80
CA ARG A 141 -24.59 5.92 -8.57
C ARG A 141 -25.50 4.84 -9.15
N PHE A 142 -25.17 4.31 -10.32
CA PHE A 142 -25.91 3.21 -10.93
C PHE A 142 -25.85 1.94 -10.09
N GLY A 143 -24.65 1.51 -9.68
CA GLY A 143 -24.51 0.27 -8.89
C GLY A 143 -25.09 0.39 -7.48
N LEU A 144 -24.93 1.54 -6.82
CA LEU A 144 -25.56 1.81 -5.53
C LEU A 144 -27.09 1.73 -5.61
N ARG A 145 -27.70 2.31 -6.65
CA ARG A 145 -29.15 2.16 -6.86
C ARG A 145 -29.54 0.69 -7.03
N ARG A 146 -28.79 -0.07 -7.80
CA ARG A 146 -29.07 -1.49 -8.02
C ARG A 146 -28.97 -2.29 -6.72
N MET A 147 -27.93 -2.06 -5.92
CA MET A 147 -27.77 -2.71 -4.61
C MET A 147 -28.91 -2.36 -3.64
N LEU A 148 -29.41 -1.12 -3.68
CA LEU A 148 -30.50 -0.67 -2.80
C LEU A 148 -31.88 -1.17 -3.24
N LEU A 149 -32.06 -1.50 -4.53
CA LEU A 149 -33.34 -1.95 -5.09
C LEU A 149 -33.54 -3.47 -5.02
N GLY A 150 -32.50 -4.24 -4.67
CA GLY A 150 -32.52 -5.71 -4.63
C GLY A 150 -32.40 -6.37 -5.99
#